data_AF-A0A172WEN1-F1
#
_entry.id   AF-A0A172WEN1-F1
#
_cell.length_a   1.000
_cell.length_b   1.000
_cell.length_c   1.000
_cell.angle_alpha   90.00
_cell.angle_beta   90.00
_cell.angle_gamma   90.00
#
_symmetry.space_group_name_H-M   'P 1'
#
loop_
_entity.id
_entity.type
_entity.pdbx_description
1 polymer ?
#
loop_
_entity_poly.entity_id
_entity_poly.type
_entity_poly.pdbx_seq_one_letter_code
_entity_poly.pdbx_strand_id
1 'polypeptide(L)'
;MKKTLSLFLIFVLVGGVSIGIYYYKNPTSETNSPEAPPVLHCTGQTLNLSAFLGKEWIDYTIKRLNLAKCPDGGFTEIVDTITPDLHSTYYFVATLRAINETPFNQVQTIGWLHTQEENLFKNASEARYGFRNVYHGVMTLKMLNSTPRDPHKIIDFVLSVKRENGAFVYDGLDVTDQAIEILYVLGYNTSKLNDTTQYCLARFKNLTPPRGGDAWGALNFVSEFNRYTRTLDLLGANYTSTQEYKEGVSFMRNISKNISSILMINPPLFLVADLAQALRENGFMDVNISEAIYTYVKSHELPDGGFNLFGKDYGEFQGTYYAVKAIVLSGKKPDNKTISFVHSWESPLGGFAFTFQKFGGPILTYMGVYVAEKIGMDVNRTMIREYLENALHNRWPYSQDDPAPLYSIYLTYGRLNLTMEQDEREYLKNETVRLMELYSNSRVDSILSDPGWIALIRLGNALGVTFSSKTKSNLINAILSKRNPDGTFGTYKNDTPMTLFQTVNAVILLHELGYDYKDNKTVQYFFSLMHDGGWGGPDLYNTYGTIQALVYMNYCPEKVDDIITFVSSLKYRYGGFRFYRGDTSYGGLQETYYALRILELLGAIQ
;
A
#
# COMPACT_ATOMS: atom_id res chain seq x y z
N MET A 1 -15.44 -1.83 35.79
CA MET A 1 -14.22 -2.67 35.81
C MET A 1 -13.21 -2.14 34.78
N LYS A 2 -11.89 -2.32 35.01
CA LYS A 2 -10.83 -2.10 34.00
C LYS A 2 -9.93 -3.33 33.93
N LYS A 3 -10.07 -4.16 32.90
CA LYS A 3 -9.14 -5.17 32.38
C LYS A 3 -9.74 -5.79 31.10
N THR A 4 -8.95 -6.59 30.37
CA THR A 4 -9.34 -7.34 29.15
C THR A 4 -9.94 -6.52 28.01
N LEU A 5 -9.26 -5.43 27.62
CA LEU A 5 -9.23 -4.96 26.22
C LEU A 5 -7.77 -4.63 25.86
N SER A 6 -6.95 -5.67 25.69
CA SER A 6 -5.49 -5.52 25.59
C SER A 6 -4.81 -6.71 24.89
N LEU A 7 -4.94 -6.79 23.57
CA LEU A 7 -4.08 -7.61 22.69
C LEU A 7 -4.22 -7.16 21.21
N PHE A 8 -4.27 -5.84 20.98
CA PHE A 8 -4.58 -5.24 19.67
C PHE A 8 -3.72 -3.97 19.44
N LEU A 9 -2.39 -4.13 19.46
CA LEU A 9 -1.43 -3.03 19.30
C LEU A 9 -0.03 -3.58 18.95
N ILE A 10 0.81 -2.73 18.33
CA ILE A 10 2.21 -2.94 17.86
C ILE A 10 2.38 -4.12 16.87
N PHE A 11 2.76 -3.93 15.61
CA PHE A 11 3.87 -3.11 15.07
C PHE A 11 3.68 -2.68 13.60
N VAL A 12 4.70 -1.95 13.09
CA VAL A 12 5.00 -1.51 11.70
C VAL A 12 4.63 -0.05 11.39
N LEU A 13 5.62 0.82 11.62
CA LEU A 13 5.79 2.18 11.09
C LEU A 13 7.29 2.53 11.16
N VAL A 14 7.72 3.56 10.42
CA VAL A 14 9.12 4.02 10.15
C VAL A 14 9.80 3.33 8.95
N GLY A 15 10.28 4.15 8.00
CA GLY A 15 11.05 3.66 6.84
C GLY A 15 11.07 4.54 5.57
N GLY A 16 10.78 5.85 5.65
CA GLY A 16 10.81 6.74 4.47
C GLY A 16 12.03 7.66 4.45
N VAL A 17 12.78 7.66 3.34
CA VAL A 17 13.95 8.54 3.10
C VAL A 17 13.72 9.33 1.80
N SER A 18 13.41 10.61 1.93
CA SER A 18 12.95 11.47 0.82
C SER A 18 14.10 12.06 -0.02
N ILE A 19 14.03 11.96 -1.36
CA ILE A 19 14.83 12.79 -2.28
C ILE A 19 14.03 13.07 -3.59
N GLY A 20 13.89 14.33 -4.04
CA GLY A 20 13.00 14.73 -5.15
C GLY A 20 13.51 15.85 -6.08
N ILE A 21 13.00 15.88 -7.33
CA ILE A 21 13.53 16.60 -8.54
C ILE A 21 12.47 16.54 -9.70
N TYR A 22 12.20 17.45 -10.67
CA TYR A 22 12.51 18.89 -10.97
C TYR A 22 12.07 19.41 -12.41
N TYR A 23 11.75 20.72 -12.62
CA TYR A 23 12.25 21.77 -13.62
C TYR A 23 11.35 23.00 -14.11
N TYR A 24 11.97 23.91 -14.90
CA TYR A 24 11.76 25.35 -15.25
C TYR A 24 10.52 25.69 -16.13
N LYS A 25 10.29 26.84 -16.82
CA LYS A 25 10.31 28.28 -16.43
C LYS A 25 9.22 29.10 -17.20
N ASN A 26 9.44 30.39 -17.55
CA ASN A 26 8.49 31.54 -17.51
C ASN A 26 9.22 32.84 -17.99
N PRO A 27 8.64 33.94 -18.60
CA PRO A 27 7.22 34.30 -18.80
C PRO A 27 6.77 34.89 -20.17
N THR A 28 5.52 34.58 -20.61
CA THR A 28 4.43 35.53 -21.00
C THR A 28 3.27 34.75 -21.65
N SER A 29 2.05 34.94 -21.12
CA SER A 29 0.74 34.67 -21.75
C SER A 29 0.65 33.63 -22.90
N GLU A 30 0.77 32.34 -22.58
CA GLU A 30 -0.12 31.26 -23.05
C GLU A 30 0.28 29.92 -22.38
N THR A 31 -0.62 28.93 -22.39
CA THR A 31 -0.49 27.67 -21.63
C THR A 31 0.73 26.85 -22.04
N ASN A 32 1.73 26.73 -21.17
CA ASN A 32 2.90 25.87 -21.38
C ASN A 32 3.32 25.16 -20.08
N SER A 33 3.79 23.92 -20.24
CA SER A 33 4.21 23.01 -19.17
C SER A 33 5.60 23.37 -18.62
N PRO A 34 5.95 23.02 -17.37
CA PRO A 34 7.32 23.13 -16.90
C PRO A 34 8.30 22.36 -17.81
N GLU A 35 9.37 23.03 -18.20
CA GLU A 35 10.41 22.53 -19.09
C GLU A 35 11.05 21.26 -18.54
N ALA A 36 11.43 20.34 -19.43
CA ALA A 36 12.31 19.23 -19.06
C ALA A 36 13.76 19.73 -18.90
N PRO A 37 14.64 19.01 -18.18
CA PRO A 37 16.07 19.24 -18.30
C PRO A 37 16.52 19.13 -19.77
N PRO A 38 17.50 19.93 -20.22
CA PRO A 38 18.00 19.84 -21.57
C PRO A 38 18.47 18.41 -21.88
N VAL A 39 17.76 17.72 -22.76
CA VAL A 39 18.10 16.35 -23.17
C VAL A 39 19.26 16.43 -24.15
N LEU A 40 20.43 15.93 -23.74
CA LEU A 40 21.50 15.61 -24.66
C LEU A 40 21.17 14.26 -25.30
N HIS A 41 21.14 14.21 -26.63
CA HIS A 41 21.03 12.97 -27.38
C HIS A 41 22.34 12.19 -27.31
N CYS A 42 22.58 11.54 -26.17
CA CYS A 42 23.78 10.76 -25.89
C CYS A 42 23.77 9.38 -26.55
N THR A 43 22.61 8.91 -27.01
CA THR A 43 22.49 7.75 -27.90
C THR A 43 22.07 8.16 -29.31
N GLY A 44 22.58 7.43 -30.31
CA GLY A 44 22.10 7.49 -31.70
C GLY A 44 20.85 6.65 -31.96
N GLN A 45 20.25 6.02 -30.94
CA GLN A 45 19.09 5.15 -31.05
C GLN A 45 18.01 5.52 -30.04
N THR A 46 16.83 5.93 -30.53
CA THR A 46 15.63 6.04 -29.70
C THR A 46 14.99 4.66 -29.53
N LEU A 47 14.83 4.22 -28.28
CA LEU A 47 14.17 2.98 -27.91
C LEU A 47 12.66 3.13 -28.08
N ASN A 48 12.01 2.11 -28.66
CA ASN A 48 10.57 1.93 -28.49
C ASN A 48 10.32 1.51 -27.03
N LEU A 49 9.87 2.43 -26.18
CA LEU A 49 9.69 2.20 -24.74
C LEU A 49 8.78 1.00 -24.46
N SER A 50 7.67 0.85 -25.19
CA SER A 50 6.74 -0.27 -25.02
C SER A 50 7.37 -1.63 -25.33
N ALA A 51 8.26 -1.70 -26.32
CA ALA A 51 9.04 -2.89 -26.64
C ALA A 51 10.19 -3.13 -25.65
N PHE A 52 10.85 -2.07 -25.17
CA PHE A 52 11.91 -2.15 -24.17
C PHE A 52 11.40 -2.66 -22.82
N LEU A 53 10.25 -2.16 -22.36
CA LEU A 53 9.59 -2.62 -21.13
C LEU A 53 9.03 -4.03 -21.31
N GLY A 54 8.21 -4.22 -22.35
CA GLY A 54 7.44 -5.42 -22.64
C GLY A 54 6.01 -5.33 -22.07
N LYS A 55 5.03 -5.85 -22.82
CA LYS A 55 3.60 -5.67 -22.48
C LYS A 55 3.23 -6.17 -21.09
N GLU A 56 3.66 -7.38 -20.71
CA GLU A 56 3.36 -7.96 -19.40
C GLU A 56 3.89 -7.10 -18.24
N TRP A 57 5.09 -6.53 -18.39
CA TRP A 57 5.66 -5.59 -17.42
C TRP A 57 4.81 -4.31 -17.31
N ILE A 58 4.29 -3.80 -18.42
CA ILE A 58 3.40 -2.63 -18.45
C ILE A 58 2.06 -2.97 -17.78
N ASP A 59 1.41 -4.08 -18.17
CA ASP A 59 0.14 -4.54 -17.61
C ASP A 59 0.25 -4.69 -16.07
N TYR A 60 1.35 -5.25 -15.55
CA TYR A 60 1.60 -5.29 -14.09
C TYR A 60 1.90 -3.93 -13.47
N THR A 61 2.68 -3.06 -14.13
CA THR A 61 2.98 -1.72 -13.61
C THR A 61 1.70 -0.88 -13.52
N ILE A 62 0.80 -0.97 -14.51
CA ILE A 62 -0.52 -0.35 -14.51
C ILE A 62 -1.37 -0.89 -13.36
N LYS A 63 -1.42 -2.21 -13.15
CA LYS A 63 -2.13 -2.81 -12.00
C LYS A 63 -1.60 -2.28 -10.67
N ARG A 64 -0.27 -2.33 -10.47
CA ARG A 64 0.39 -1.91 -9.23
C ARG A 64 0.26 -0.40 -8.99
N LEU A 65 0.32 0.43 -10.02
CA LEU A 65 0.14 1.88 -9.96
C LEU A 65 -1.33 2.28 -9.69
N ASN A 66 -2.31 1.51 -10.18
CA ASN A 66 -3.70 1.66 -9.75
C ASN A 66 -3.89 1.32 -8.26
N LEU A 67 -3.20 0.29 -7.75
CA LEU A 67 -3.20 -0.03 -6.32
C LEU A 67 -2.44 1.00 -5.46
N ALA A 68 -1.56 1.83 -6.03
CA ALA A 68 -0.88 2.92 -5.33
C ALA A 68 -1.69 4.24 -5.26
N LYS A 69 -2.86 4.31 -5.93
CA LYS A 69 -3.79 5.43 -5.79
C LYS A 69 -4.38 5.46 -4.36
N CYS A 70 -4.53 6.66 -3.82
CA CYS A 70 -5.06 6.91 -2.48
C CYS A 70 -6.51 7.41 -2.53
N PRO A 71 -7.31 7.24 -1.46
CA PRO A 71 -8.68 7.76 -1.38
C PRO A 71 -8.76 9.28 -1.50
N ASP A 72 -7.70 9.98 -1.08
CA ASP A 72 -7.53 11.44 -1.17
C ASP A 72 -7.25 11.95 -2.60
N GLY A 73 -7.07 11.07 -3.59
CA GLY A 73 -6.74 11.41 -4.98
C GLY A 73 -5.24 11.42 -5.31
N GLY A 74 -4.36 11.38 -4.32
CA GLY A 74 -2.91 11.30 -4.51
C GLY A 74 -2.40 9.88 -4.79
N PHE A 75 -1.07 9.74 -4.82
CA PHE A 75 -0.41 8.43 -4.85
C PHE A 75 0.47 8.22 -3.61
N THR A 76 0.56 6.97 -3.18
CA THR A 76 1.54 6.48 -2.22
C THR A 76 2.59 5.62 -2.92
N GLU A 77 3.50 5.02 -2.16
CA GLU A 77 4.53 4.14 -2.71
C GLU A 77 3.91 2.81 -3.21
N ILE A 78 4.39 2.29 -4.34
CA ILE A 78 3.95 1.00 -4.89
C ILE A 78 4.58 -0.14 -4.07
N VAL A 79 3.96 -0.47 -2.93
CA VAL A 79 4.37 -1.61 -2.11
C VAL A 79 4.30 -2.96 -2.85
N ASP A 80 4.75 -4.03 -2.19
CA ASP A 80 4.53 -5.39 -2.67
C ASP A 80 3.04 -5.79 -2.63
N THR A 81 2.35 -5.46 -3.71
CA THR A 81 0.99 -5.90 -4.03
C THR A 81 0.98 -7.21 -4.84
N ILE A 82 2.12 -7.91 -4.86
CA ILE A 82 2.32 -9.17 -5.58
C ILE A 82 2.54 -10.34 -4.64
N THR A 83 3.17 -10.18 -3.48
CA THR A 83 3.24 -11.24 -2.46
C THR A 83 1.87 -11.42 -1.80
N PRO A 84 1.21 -12.59 -1.94
CA PRO A 84 -0.06 -12.89 -1.29
C PRO A 84 0.12 -13.25 0.20
N ASP A 85 -0.95 -13.13 0.99
CA ASP A 85 -0.99 -13.61 2.37
C ASP A 85 -2.25 -14.46 2.66
N LEU A 86 -2.16 -15.30 3.70
CA LEU A 86 -3.22 -16.27 4.03
C LEU A 86 -4.50 -15.62 4.59
N HIS A 87 -4.42 -14.44 5.19
CA HIS A 87 -5.58 -13.73 5.73
C HIS A 87 -6.38 -13.07 4.62
N SER A 88 -5.72 -12.25 3.78
CA SER A 88 -6.37 -11.60 2.64
C SER A 88 -6.93 -12.63 1.68
N THR A 89 -6.16 -13.68 1.38
CA THR A 89 -6.63 -14.78 0.52
C THR A 89 -7.86 -15.47 1.09
N TYR A 90 -7.88 -15.83 2.38
CA TYR A 90 -9.05 -16.48 2.99
C TYR A 90 -10.30 -15.60 2.90
N TYR A 91 -10.20 -14.34 3.32
CA TYR A 91 -11.34 -13.45 3.38
C TYR A 91 -11.85 -13.05 1.98
N PHE A 92 -10.97 -12.81 1.01
CA PHE A 92 -11.40 -12.52 -0.36
C PHE A 92 -11.94 -13.76 -1.10
N VAL A 93 -11.36 -14.95 -0.91
CA VAL A 93 -11.97 -16.20 -1.42
C VAL A 93 -13.33 -16.46 -0.77
N ALA A 94 -13.49 -16.21 0.53
CA ALA A 94 -14.78 -16.30 1.20
C ALA A 94 -15.80 -15.27 0.68
N THR A 95 -15.33 -14.09 0.26
CA THR A 95 -16.15 -13.02 -0.34
C THR A 95 -16.70 -13.45 -1.69
N LEU A 96 -15.83 -13.90 -2.61
CA LEU A 96 -16.23 -14.42 -3.92
C LEU A 96 -17.12 -15.66 -3.76
N ARG A 97 -16.79 -16.56 -2.83
CA ARG A 97 -17.58 -17.76 -2.56
C ARG A 97 -18.99 -17.44 -2.07
N ALA A 98 -19.19 -16.37 -1.30
CA ALA A 98 -20.51 -15.93 -0.83
C ALA A 98 -21.43 -15.44 -1.97
N ILE A 99 -20.87 -14.95 -3.08
CA ILE A 99 -21.62 -14.54 -4.28
C ILE A 99 -21.66 -15.60 -5.40
N ASN A 100 -21.03 -16.77 -5.18
CA ASN A 100 -20.84 -17.88 -6.13
C ASN A 100 -19.84 -17.59 -7.26
N GLU A 101 -18.86 -16.74 -7.00
CA GLU A 101 -17.73 -16.45 -7.90
C GLU A 101 -16.44 -17.12 -7.40
N THR A 102 -15.38 -17.05 -8.20
CA THR A 102 -14.07 -17.68 -7.95
C THR A 102 -12.94 -16.74 -8.38
N PRO A 103 -11.75 -16.79 -7.75
CA PRO A 103 -10.60 -16.00 -8.20
C PRO A 103 -10.23 -16.33 -9.65
N PHE A 104 -9.83 -15.32 -10.44
CA PHE A 104 -9.33 -15.54 -11.80
C PHE A 104 -8.05 -16.41 -11.78
N ASN A 105 -7.23 -16.25 -10.75
CA ASN A 105 -6.00 -16.99 -10.49
C ASN A 105 -6.21 -18.33 -9.73
N GLN A 106 -7.41 -18.94 -9.74
CA GLN A 106 -7.74 -20.08 -8.85
C GLN A 106 -6.70 -21.21 -8.84
N VAL A 107 -6.17 -21.61 -10.00
CA VAL A 107 -5.18 -22.69 -10.10
C VAL A 107 -3.86 -22.31 -9.43
N GLN A 108 -3.40 -21.09 -9.66
CA GLN A 108 -2.22 -20.51 -9.01
C GLN A 108 -2.45 -20.38 -7.50
N THR A 109 -3.64 -19.96 -7.07
CA THR A 109 -4.03 -19.88 -5.65
C THR A 109 -3.96 -21.22 -4.95
N ILE A 110 -4.48 -22.29 -5.56
CA ILE A 110 -4.37 -23.66 -5.01
C ILE A 110 -2.90 -24.09 -4.95
N GLY A 111 -2.13 -23.87 -6.03
CA GLY A 111 -0.70 -24.17 -6.06
C GLY A 111 0.09 -23.45 -4.95
N TRP A 112 -0.18 -22.16 -4.76
CA TRP A 112 0.43 -21.33 -3.72
C TRP A 112 0.03 -21.79 -2.30
N LEU A 113 -1.24 -22.08 -2.05
CA LEU A 113 -1.72 -22.59 -0.75
C LEU A 113 -0.95 -23.86 -0.33
N HIS A 114 -0.65 -24.76 -1.27
CA HIS A 114 0.16 -25.94 -1.00
C HIS A 114 1.66 -25.65 -0.75
N THR A 115 2.21 -24.53 -1.24
CA THR A 115 3.55 -24.08 -0.81
C THR A 115 3.52 -23.53 0.62
N GLN A 116 2.41 -22.90 1.03
CA GLN A 116 2.24 -22.42 2.40
C GLN A 116 2.02 -23.57 3.38
N GLU A 117 1.27 -24.60 2.98
CA GLU A 117 1.09 -25.86 3.72
C GLU A 117 2.44 -26.46 4.17
N GLU A 118 3.42 -26.53 3.27
CA GLU A 118 4.77 -26.97 3.62
C GLU A 118 5.47 -26.06 4.64
N ASN A 119 5.34 -24.74 4.49
CA ASN A 119 6.02 -23.76 5.34
C ASN A 119 5.44 -23.70 6.76
N LEU A 120 4.12 -23.86 6.91
CA LEU A 120 3.41 -23.89 8.20
C LEU A 120 3.94 -24.99 9.13
N PHE A 121 4.44 -26.10 8.58
CA PHE A 121 4.97 -27.23 9.37
C PHE A 121 6.50 -27.33 9.42
N LYS A 122 7.24 -26.46 8.71
CA LYS A 122 8.72 -26.46 8.73
C LYS A 122 9.29 -25.65 9.90
N ASN A 123 8.63 -24.56 10.32
CA ASN A 123 9.17 -23.61 11.30
C ASN A 123 8.48 -23.66 12.68
N ALA A 124 7.87 -24.78 13.07
CA ALA A 124 7.01 -24.88 14.25
C ALA A 124 7.65 -24.51 15.61
N SER A 125 8.98 -24.42 15.70
CA SER A 125 9.72 -23.96 16.89
C SER A 125 9.88 -22.44 17.01
N GLU A 126 9.72 -21.68 15.92
CA GLU A 126 9.98 -20.22 15.88
C GLU A 126 8.91 -19.41 15.11
N ALA A 127 7.93 -20.07 14.50
CA ALA A 127 6.95 -19.42 13.65
C ALA A 127 6.03 -18.44 14.40
N ARG A 128 6.14 -17.15 14.06
CA ARG A 128 5.17 -16.09 14.41
C ARG A 128 3.79 -16.25 13.73
N TYR A 129 3.49 -17.43 13.18
CA TYR A 129 2.33 -17.73 12.35
C TYR A 129 1.52 -18.85 13.02
N GLY A 130 0.54 -18.46 13.84
CA GLY A 130 -0.22 -19.37 14.69
C GLY A 130 -1.36 -20.12 14.00
N PHE A 131 -2.12 -20.86 14.81
CA PHE A 131 -3.26 -21.74 14.43
C PHE A 131 -4.21 -21.16 13.37
N ARG A 132 -4.47 -19.84 13.41
CA ARG A 132 -5.31 -19.12 12.44
C ARG A 132 -4.87 -19.33 10.98
N ASN A 133 -3.58 -19.50 10.71
CA ASN A 133 -3.07 -19.68 9.35
C ASN A 133 -3.37 -21.09 8.82
N VAL A 134 -3.40 -22.10 9.69
CA VAL A 134 -3.86 -23.46 9.36
C VAL A 134 -5.36 -23.43 9.06
N TYR A 135 -6.15 -22.76 9.90
CA TYR A 135 -7.59 -22.54 9.65
C TYR A 135 -7.83 -21.84 8.30
N HIS A 136 -7.20 -20.69 8.06
CA HIS A 136 -7.31 -19.96 6.79
C HIS A 136 -6.91 -20.82 5.58
N GLY A 137 -5.77 -21.52 5.63
CA GLY A 137 -5.30 -22.37 4.53
C GLY A 137 -6.26 -23.51 4.20
N VAL A 138 -6.70 -24.28 5.20
CA VAL A 138 -7.64 -25.40 5.04
C VAL A 138 -8.99 -24.91 4.51
N MET A 139 -9.55 -23.84 5.08
CA MET A 139 -10.84 -23.31 4.65
C MET A 139 -10.79 -22.72 3.24
N THR A 140 -9.68 -22.06 2.87
CA THR A 140 -9.50 -21.54 1.50
C THR A 140 -9.43 -22.68 0.49
N LEU A 141 -8.62 -23.72 0.75
CA LEU A 141 -8.59 -24.91 -0.11
C LEU A 141 -9.98 -25.51 -0.26
N LYS A 142 -10.74 -25.67 0.84
CA LYS A 142 -12.10 -26.19 0.82
C LYS A 142 -13.07 -25.33 0.00
N MET A 143 -13.00 -24.00 0.11
CA MET A 143 -13.83 -23.08 -0.67
C MET A 143 -13.52 -23.11 -2.17
N LEU A 144 -12.26 -23.42 -2.54
CA LEU A 144 -11.81 -23.62 -3.92
C LEU A 144 -11.97 -25.07 -4.42
N ASN A 145 -12.69 -25.92 -3.66
CA ASN A 145 -12.92 -27.35 -3.93
C ASN A 145 -11.64 -28.21 -4.00
N SER A 146 -10.59 -27.82 -3.28
CA SER A 146 -9.36 -28.58 -3.08
C SER A 146 -9.25 -29.12 -1.64
N THR A 147 -8.25 -29.96 -1.39
CA THR A 147 -7.89 -30.50 -0.07
C THR A 147 -6.38 -30.38 0.14
N PRO A 148 -5.88 -30.21 1.38
CA PRO A 148 -4.45 -30.24 1.68
C PRO A 148 -3.75 -31.51 1.16
N ARG A 149 -2.43 -31.42 0.91
CA ARG A 149 -1.59 -32.56 0.51
C ARG A 149 -1.44 -33.59 1.63
N ASP A 150 -1.33 -33.15 2.88
CA ASP A 150 -1.19 -34.01 4.06
C ASP A 150 -2.27 -33.67 5.11
N PRO A 151 -3.54 -34.08 4.88
CA PRO A 151 -4.63 -33.79 5.80
C PRO A 151 -4.47 -34.52 7.15
N HIS A 152 -3.75 -35.65 7.18
CA HIS A 152 -3.50 -36.40 8.41
C HIS A 152 -2.59 -35.63 9.37
N LYS A 153 -1.47 -35.09 8.88
CA LYS A 153 -0.58 -34.24 9.68
C LYS A 153 -1.27 -32.98 10.21
N ILE A 154 -2.23 -32.43 9.47
CA ILE A 154 -3.04 -31.29 9.95
C ILE A 154 -4.01 -31.75 11.06
N ILE A 155 -4.67 -32.89 10.90
CA ILE A 155 -5.51 -33.49 11.95
C ILE A 155 -4.69 -33.75 13.22
N ASP A 156 -3.51 -34.36 13.10
CA ASP A 156 -2.63 -34.66 14.24
C ASP A 156 -2.15 -33.39 14.94
N PHE A 157 -1.77 -32.35 14.18
CA PHE A 157 -1.45 -31.04 14.74
C PHE A 157 -2.63 -30.43 15.50
N VAL A 158 -3.84 -30.42 14.92
CA VAL A 158 -5.03 -29.88 15.59
C VAL A 158 -5.38 -30.68 16.84
N LEU A 159 -5.31 -32.01 16.81
CA LEU A 159 -5.53 -32.84 18.00
C LEU A 159 -4.46 -32.62 19.08
N SER A 160 -3.23 -32.28 18.72
CA SER A 160 -2.13 -32.03 19.69
C SER A 160 -2.34 -30.81 20.58
N VAL A 161 -3.17 -29.84 20.17
CA VAL A 161 -3.46 -28.61 20.95
C VAL A 161 -4.69 -28.75 21.85
N LYS A 162 -5.35 -29.92 21.81
CA LYS A 162 -6.50 -30.26 22.65
C LYS A 162 -6.06 -30.50 24.11
N ARG A 163 -6.89 -30.07 25.05
CA ARG A 163 -6.69 -30.19 26.50
C ARG A 163 -7.59 -31.28 27.10
N GLU A 164 -7.27 -31.67 28.33
CA GLU A 164 -8.02 -32.66 29.13
C GLU A 164 -9.47 -32.24 29.38
N ASN A 165 -9.76 -30.94 29.44
CA ASN A 165 -11.11 -30.40 29.60
C ASN A 165 -11.91 -30.32 28.28
N GLY A 166 -11.43 -30.91 27.19
CA GLY A 166 -12.08 -30.91 25.88
C GLY A 166 -11.78 -29.68 24.99
N ALA A 167 -11.30 -28.57 25.55
CA ALA A 167 -11.00 -27.36 24.78
C ALA A 167 -9.74 -27.50 23.91
N PHE A 168 -9.67 -26.79 22.79
CA PHE A 168 -8.44 -26.65 22.00
C PHE A 168 -7.81 -25.29 22.30
N VAL A 169 -6.57 -25.28 22.79
CA VAL A 169 -5.92 -24.05 23.29
C VAL A 169 -4.50 -23.92 22.76
N TYR A 170 -4.31 -22.98 21.83
CA TYR A 170 -3.03 -22.65 21.19
C TYR A 170 -2.62 -21.23 21.55
N ASP A 171 -1.36 -21.03 21.95
CA ASP A 171 -0.81 -19.72 22.37
C ASP A 171 -1.69 -18.95 23.39
N GLY A 172 -2.28 -19.69 24.34
CA GLY A 172 -3.19 -19.17 25.35
C GLY A 172 -4.61 -18.81 24.86
N LEU A 173 -4.89 -18.90 23.56
CA LEU A 173 -6.19 -18.61 22.96
C LEU A 173 -7.04 -19.88 22.80
N ASP A 174 -8.33 -19.78 23.11
CA ASP A 174 -9.32 -20.83 22.84
C ASP A 174 -9.69 -20.81 21.34
N VAL A 175 -9.30 -21.88 20.65
CA VAL A 175 -9.48 -22.08 19.20
C VAL A 175 -10.41 -23.28 18.91
N THR A 176 -11.24 -23.67 19.88
CA THR A 176 -12.09 -24.88 19.82
C THR A 176 -13.01 -24.93 18.60
N ASP A 177 -13.66 -23.82 18.26
CA ASP A 177 -14.49 -23.69 17.05
C ASP A 177 -13.67 -23.89 15.77
N GLN A 178 -12.55 -23.18 15.63
CA GLN A 178 -11.65 -23.31 14.48
C GLN A 178 -11.08 -24.73 14.33
N ALA A 179 -10.77 -25.38 15.46
CA ALA A 179 -10.29 -26.76 15.49
C ALA A 179 -11.35 -27.77 15.01
N ILE A 180 -12.59 -27.65 15.51
CA ILE A 180 -13.71 -28.50 15.08
C ILE A 180 -14.04 -28.29 13.61
N GLU A 181 -13.99 -27.06 13.10
CA GLU A 181 -14.17 -26.79 11.68
C GLU A 181 -13.09 -27.45 10.81
N ILE A 182 -11.80 -27.32 11.17
CA ILE A 182 -10.71 -27.99 10.43
C ILE A 182 -10.91 -29.50 10.43
N LEU A 183 -11.14 -30.10 11.61
CA LEU A 183 -11.33 -31.55 11.75
C LEU A 183 -12.49 -32.05 10.89
N TYR A 184 -13.65 -31.38 10.95
CA TYR A 184 -14.82 -31.72 10.15
C TYR A 184 -14.55 -31.59 8.64
N VAL A 185 -13.91 -30.50 8.20
CA VAL A 185 -13.61 -30.25 6.78
C VAL A 185 -12.61 -31.26 6.21
N LEU A 186 -11.70 -31.78 7.04
CA LEU A 186 -10.75 -32.84 6.69
C LEU A 186 -11.31 -34.27 6.89
N GLY A 187 -12.59 -34.41 7.23
CA GLY A 187 -13.26 -35.71 7.35
C GLY A 187 -12.97 -36.49 8.63
N TYR A 188 -12.37 -35.86 9.64
CA TYR A 188 -12.27 -36.46 10.97
C TYR A 188 -13.65 -36.55 11.62
N ASN A 189 -13.94 -37.69 12.28
CA ASN A 189 -15.23 -37.89 12.93
C ASN A 189 -15.31 -37.14 14.27
N THR A 190 -15.69 -35.86 14.18
CA THR A 190 -15.87 -34.92 15.29
C THR A 190 -16.83 -35.41 16.37
N SER A 191 -17.84 -36.22 16.05
CA SER A 191 -18.79 -36.76 17.05
C SER A 191 -18.15 -37.69 18.09
N LYS A 192 -16.90 -38.12 17.88
CA LYS A 192 -16.10 -38.86 18.89
C LYS A 192 -15.51 -37.97 19.98
N LEU A 193 -15.50 -36.63 19.82
CA LEU A 193 -14.89 -35.67 20.75
C LEU A 193 -15.83 -35.34 21.92
N ASN A 194 -16.25 -36.37 22.66
CA ASN A 194 -17.26 -36.29 23.72
C ASN A 194 -16.97 -35.23 24.78
N ASP A 195 -15.70 -35.05 25.15
CA ASP A 195 -15.27 -34.05 26.13
C ASP A 195 -15.28 -32.62 25.55
N THR A 196 -14.89 -32.43 24.29
CA THR A 196 -15.11 -31.17 23.56
C THR A 196 -16.61 -30.85 23.46
N THR A 197 -17.47 -31.84 23.21
CA THR A 197 -18.92 -31.66 23.23
C THR A 197 -19.43 -31.21 24.59
N GLN A 198 -18.96 -31.80 25.70
CA GLN A 198 -19.31 -31.31 27.04
C GLN A 198 -18.77 -29.90 27.31
N TYR A 199 -17.56 -29.56 26.84
CA TYR A 199 -16.99 -28.22 26.95
C TYR A 199 -17.84 -27.17 26.21
N CYS A 200 -18.17 -27.41 24.93
CA CYS A 200 -19.00 -26.52 24.13
C CYS A 200 -20.42 -26.41 24.69
N LEU A 201 -21.03 -27.50 25.17
CA LEU A 201 -22.33 -27.46 25.84
C LEU A 201 -22.27 -26.66 27.16
N ALA A 202 -21.22 -26.83 27.96
CA ALA A 202 -21.04 -26.06 29.19
C ALA A 202 -20.83 -24.57 28.91
N ARG A 203 -20.09 -24.20 27.85
CA ARG A 203 -19.96 -22.81 27.38
C ARG A 203 -21.30 -22.25 26.92
N PHE A 204 -22.00 -22.96 26.03
CA PHE A 204 -23.30 -22.56 25.50
C PHE A 204 -24.34 -22.32 26.61
N LYS A 205 -24.42 -23.20 27.61
CA LYS A 205 -25.33 -23.06 28.75
C LYS A 205 -25.01 -21.89 29.70
N ASN A 206 -23.79 -21.34 29.63
CA ASN A 206 -23.41 -20.14 30.37
C ASN A 206 -23.67 -18.84 29.58
N LEU A 207 -24.12 -18.91 28.32
CA LEU A 207 -24.57 -17.74 27.57
C LEU A 207 -25.85 -17.18 28.19
N THR A 208 -25.75 -15.99 28.77
CA THR A 208 -26.91 -15.28 29.34
C THR A 208 -27.23 -14.08 28.46
N PRO A 209 -28.47 -13.91 27.96
CA PRO A 209 -28.86 -12.68 27.29
C PRO A 209 -28.67 -11.45 28.19
N PRO A 210 -28.16 -10.32 27.66
CA PRO A 210 -27.99 -9.10 28.45
C PRO A 210 -29.33 -8.51 28.89
N ARG A 211 -29.27 -7.64 29.91
CA ARG A 211 -30.43 -6.87 30.37
C ARG A 211 -30.80 -5.80 29.34
N GLY A 212 -32.09 -5.45 29.27
CA GLY A 212 -32.62 -4.50 28.30
C GLY A 212 -31.88 -3.15 28.33
N GLY A 213 -31.50 -2.66 27.14
CA GLY A 213 -30.75 -1.42 26.94
C GLY A 213 -29.30 -1.63 26.49
N ASP A 214 -28.68 -2.79 26.76
CA ASP A 214 -27.31 -3.07 26.33
C ASP A 214 -27.25 -3.67 24.91
N ALA A 215 -27.21 -2.79 23.91
CA ALA A 215 -27.10 -3.17 22.49
C ALA A 215 -25.75 -3.81 22.12
N TRP A 216 -24.66 -3.47 22.83
CA TRP A 216 -23.34 -4.06 22.59
C TRP A 216 -23.26 -5.48 23.14
N GLY A 217 -23.73 -5.69 24.36
CA GLY A 217 -23.94 -7.03 24.92
C GLY A 217 -24.88 -7.88 24.08
N ALA A 218 -25.88 -7.28 23.43
CA ALA A 218 -26.83 -8.01 22.59
C ALA A 218 -26.18 -8.57 21.33
N LEU A 219 -25.35 -7.77 20.65
CA LEU A 219 -24.58 -8.20 19.49
C LEU A 219 -23.50 -9.24 19.85
N ASN A 220 -22.80 -9.03 20.97
CA ASN A 220 -21.81 -10.00 21.47
C ASN A 220 -22.46 -11.35 21.83
N PHE A 221 -23.65 -11.34 22.45
CA PHE A 221 -24.43 -12.55 22.71
C PHE A 221 -24.78 -13.28 21.40
N VAL A 222 -25.22 -12.57 20.37
CA VAL A 222 -25.58 -13.19 19.08
C VAL A 222 -24.37 -13.81 18.37
N SER A 223 -23.21 -13.14 18.37
CA SER A 223 -21.98 -13.68 17.76
C SER A 223 -21.49 -14.94 18.48
N GLU A 224 -21.40 -14.95 19.81
CA GLU A 224 -21.05 -16.17 20.57
C GLU A 224 -22.15 -17.25 20.46
N PHE A 225 -23.45 -16.89 20.42
CA PHE A 225 -24.53 -17.86 20.21
C PHE A 225 -24.33 -18.62 18.89
N ASN A 226 -24.17 -17.90 17.77
CA ASN A 226 -23.90 -18.50 16.45
C ASN A 226 -22.64 -19.37 16.46
N ARG A 227 -21.59 -18.93 17.16
CA ARG A 227 -20.31 -19.65 17.28
C ARG A 227 -20.50 -21.00 17.96
N TYR A 228 -21.19 -21.05 19.11
CA TYR A 228 -21.43 -22.32 19.82
C TYR A 228 -22.47 -23.20 19.13
N THR A 229 -23.57 -22.67 18.59
CA THR A 229 -24.55 -23.50 17.87
C THR A 229 -23.91 -24.20 16.68
N ARG A 230 -23.18 -23.47 15.83
CA ARG A 230 -22.43 -24.02 14.69
C ARG A 230 -21.38 -25.04 15.12
N THR A 231 -20.67 -24.79 16.22
CA THR A 231 -19.68 -25.77 16.75
C THR A 231 -20.38 -27.05 17.25
N LEU A 232 -21.55 -26.92 17.89
CA LEU A 232 -22.33 -28.05 18.40
C LEU A 232 -23.00 -28.87 17.28
N ASP A 233 -23.46 -28.22 16.20
CA ASP A 233 -23.91 -28.91 14.98
C ASP A 233 -22.78 -29.78 14.38
N LEU A 234 -21.58 -29.21 14.25
CA LEU A 234 -20.40 -29.92 13.72
C LEU A 234 -19.92 -31.05 14.64
N LEU A 235 -20.28 -31.02 15.92
CA LEU A 235 -20.06 -32.10 16.89
C LEU A 235 -21.21 -33.12 16.94
N GLY A 236 -22.33 -32.87 16.25
CA GLY A 236 -23.53 -33.72 16.27
C GLY A 236 -24.33 -33.65 17.57
N ALA A 237 -24.20 -32.56 18.34
CA ALA A 237 -24.80 -32.41 19.66
C ALA A 237 -26.20 -31.79 19.61
N ASN A 238 -27.20 -32.43 20.22
CA ASN A 238 -28.56 -31.87 20.30
C ASN A 238 -28.64 -30.77 21.38
N TYR A 239 -28.49 -29.51 20.96
CA TYR A 239 -28.70 -28.33 21.81
C TYR A 239 -30.06 -27.65 21.59
N THR A 240 -30.74 -27.89 20.47
CA THR A 240 -31.99 -27.18 20.12
C THR A 240 -33.16 -27.48 21.04
N SER A 241 -33.09 -28.61 21.76
CA SER A 241 -34.08 -29.01 22.78
C SER A 241 -33.88 -28.33 24.15
N THR A 242 -32.76 -27.65 24.42
CA THR A 242 -32.47 -27.09 25.75
C THR A 242 -33.27 -25.80 26.03
N GLN A 243 -33.10 -25.22 27.22
CA GLN A 243 -33.81 -23.99 27.60
C GLN A 243 -33.08 -22.75 27.06
N GLU A 244 -31.75 -22.77 27.13
CA GLU A 244 -30.85 -21.69 26.75
C GLU A 244 -30.93 -21.39 25.24
N TYR A 245 -31.12 -22.43 24.41
CA TYR A 245 -31.45 -22.24 22.99
C TYR A 245 -32.77 -21.49 22.79
N LYS A 246 -33.84 -21.90 23.48
CA LYS A 246 -35.17 -21.27 23.36
C LYS A 246 -35.15 -19.82 23.84
N GLU A 247 -34.40 -19.53 24.91
CA GLU A 247 -34.20 -18.18 25.43
C GLU A 247 -33.40 -17.32 24.45
N GLY A 248 -32.31 -17.84 23.87
CA GLY A 248 -31.56 -17.15 22.81
C GLY A 248 -32.40 -16.85 21.57
N VAL A 249 -33.19 -17.81 21.09
CA VAL A 249 -34.12 -17.61 19.95
C VAL A 249 -35.21 -16.60 20.29
N SER A 250 -35.74 -16.61 21.51
CA SER A 250 -36.71 -15.60 21.99
C SER A 250 -36.08 -14.20 22.06
N PHE A 251 -34.82 -14.11 22.51
CA PHE A 251 -34.06 -12.86 22.56
C PHE A 251 -33.76 -12.30 21.16
N MET A 252 -33.37 -13.15 20.20
CA MET A 252 -33.17 -12.75 18.80
C MET A 252 -34.46 -12.25 18.15
N ARG A 253 -35.62 -12.85 18.49
CA ARG A 253 -36.95 -12.35 18.09
C ARG A 253 -37.32 -11.01 18.73
N ASN A 254 -36.69 -10.63 19.84
CA ASN A 254 -36.84 -9.30 20.42
C ASN A 254 -35.88 -8.28 19.79
N ILE A 255 -34.67 -8.71 19.42
CA ILE A 255 -33.73 -7.89 18.61
C ILE A 255 -34.36 -7.53 17.25
N SER A 256 -34.96 -8.50 16.55
CA SER A 256 -35.52 -8.28 15.21
C SER A 256 -36.54 -7.14 15.15
N LYS A 257 -37.40 -7.03 16.17
CA LYS A 257 -38.39 -5.95 16.34
C LYS A 257 -37.78 -4.56 16.59
N ASN A 258 -36.52 -4.49 16.98
CA ASN A 258 -35.81 -3.27 17.37
C ASN A 258 -34.55 -3.04 16.50
N ILE A 259 -34.49 -3.63 15.30
CA ILE A 259 -33.30 -3.65 14.44
C ILE A 259 -32.71 -2.25 14.21
N SER A 260 -33.55 -1.24 13.98
CA SER A 260 -33.11 0.14 13.76
C SER A 260 -32.32 0.70 14.95
N SER A 261 -32.75 0.42 16.18
CA SER A 261 -32.05 0.86 17.40
C SER A 261 -30.70 0.16 17.59
N ILE A 262 -30.55 -1.07 17.09
CA ILE A 262 -29.28 -1.81 17.11
C ILE A 262 -28.32 -1.30 16.02
N LEU A 263 -28.82 -0.91 14.85
CA LEU A 263 -28.00 -0.30 13.80
C LEU A 263 -27.61 1.16 14.14
N MET A 264 -28.45 1.90 14.88
CA MET A 264 -28.16 3.26 15.33
C MET A 264 -26.99 3.40 16.31
N ILE A 265 -26.50 2.33 16.94
CA ILE A 265 -25.24 2.37 17.73
C ILE A 265 -23.97 2.24 16.87
N ASN A 266 -24.12 2.25 15.54
CA ASN A 266 -23.08 2.09 14.53
C ASN A 266 -22.12 0.89 14.76
N PRO A 267 -22.66 -0.34 14.85
CA PRO A 267 -21.88 -1.53 15.15
C PRO A 267 -20.94 -1.96 13.99
N PRO A 268 -19.73 -2.47 14.30
CA PRO A 268 -18.82 -3.05 13.33
C PRO A 268 -19.46 -4.12 12.43
N LEU A 269 -19.03 -4.15 11.17
CA LEU A 269 -19.64 -4.97 10.11
C LEU A 269 -19.69 -6.47 10.44
N PHE A 270 -18.74 -7.01 11.22
CA PHE A 270 -18.77 -8.41 11.64
C PHE A 270 -19.95 -8.75 12.56
N LEU A 271 -20.28 -7.86 13.51
CA LEU A 271 -21.45 -8.04 14.39
C LEU A 271 -22.76 -7.92 13.61
N VAL A 272 -22.80 -7.06 12.58
CA VAL A 272 -23.96 -6.93 11.68
C VAL A 272 -24.13 -8.18 10.80
N ALA A 273 -23.03 -8.75 10.31
CA ALA A 273 -23.06 -9.97 9.51
C ALA A 273 -23.48 -11.21 10.33
N ASP A 274 -23.07 -11.29 11.59
CA ASP A 274 -23.49 -12.36 12.50
C ASP A 274 -24.95 -12.16 12.96
N LEU A 275 -25.40 -10.92 13.16
CA LEU A 275 -26.81 -10.61 13.40
C LEU A 275 -27.68 -10.97 12.18
N ALA A 276 -27.25 -10.62 10.96
CA ALA A 276 -27.94 -10.98 9.73
C ALA A 276 -28.04 -12.50 9.54
N GLN A 277 -26.98 -13.23 9.92
CA GLN A 277 -26.96 -14.69 9.89
C GLN A 277 -27.99 -15.28 10.87
N ALA A 278 -27.90 -14.87 12.14
CA ALA A 278 -28.79 -15.32 13.20
C ALA A 278 -30.27 -15.07 12.88
N LEU A 279 -30.60 -13.87 12.39
CA LEU A 279 -31.97 -13.50 12.00
C LEU A 279 -32.47 -14.31 10.81
N ARG A 280 -31.62 -14.64 9.83
CA ARG A 280 -32.01 -15.43 8.67
C ARG A 280 -32.17 -16.92 8.99
N GLU A 281 -31.23 -17.50 9.73
CA GLU A 281 -31.27 -18.92 10.13
C GLU A 281 -32.48 -19.23 11.04
N ASN A 282 -32.91 -18.28 11.87
CA ASN A 282 -34.06 -18.42 12.75
C ASN A 282 -35.40 -17.94 12.14
N GLY A 283 -35.42 -17.55 10.85
CA GLY A 283 -36.64 -17.13 10.16
C GLY A 283 -37.22 -15.78 10.61
N PHE A 284 -36.38 -14.90 11.17
CA PHE A 284 -36.74 -13.54 11.62
C PHE A 284 -36.29 -12.44 10.66
N MET A 285 -35.70 -12.78 9.51
CA MET A 285 -35.32 -11.84 8.45
C MET A 285 -36.53 -11.53 7.55
N ASP A 286 -37.31 -10.51 7.90
CA ASP A 286 -38.35 -9.95 7.02
C ASP A 286 -37.78 -8.89 6.04
N VAL A 287 -38.62 -8.39 5.13
CA VAL A 287 -38.23 -7.40 4.10
C VAL A 287 -37.70 -6.09 4.71
N ASN A 288 -38.29 -5.61 5.80
CA ASN A 288 -37.90 -4.35 6.44
C ASN A 288 -36.55 -4.50 7.16
N ILE A 289 -36.36 -5.63 7.85
CA ILE A 289 -35.11 -5.98 8.53
C ILE A 289 -33.98 -6.16 7.50
N SER A 290 -34.28 -6.87 6.40
CA SER A 290 -33.40 -7.04 5.25
C SER A 290 -32.94 -5.70 4.68
N GLU A 291 -33.89 -4.77 4.42
CA GLU A 291 -33.59 -3.46 3.85
C GLU A 291 -32.82 -2.56 4.83
N ALA A 292 -33.13 -2.61 6.12
CA ALA A 292 -32.42 -1.87 7.16
C ALA A 292 -30.95 -2.30 7.26
N ILE A 293 -30.69 -3.62 7.29
CA ILE A 293 -29.33 -4.18 7.30
C ILE A 293 -28.60 -3.83 5.99
N TYR A 294 -29.26 -3.98 4.83
CA TYR A 294 -28.66 -3.65 3.54
C TYR A 294 -28.28 -2.16 3.44
N THR A 295 -29.20 -1.27 3.84
CA THR A 295 -28.98 0.19 3.83
C THR A 295 -27.82 0.58 4.75
N TYR A 296 -27.77 0.01 5.97
CA TYR A 296 -26.69 0.26 6.93
C TYR A 296 -25.33 -0.21 6.41
N VAL A 297 -25.26 -1.40 5.79
CA VAL A 297 -24.00 -1.89 5.24
C VAL A 297 -23.58 -1.04 4.03
N LYS A 298 -24.50 -0.71 3.12
CA LYS A 298 -24.21 0.15 1.97
C LYS A 298 -23.76 1.57 2.36
N SER A 299 -24.18 2.12 3.50
CA SER A 299 -23.66 3.42 3.98
C SER A 299 -22.22 3.36 4.53
N HIS A 300 -21.61 2.17 4.59
CA HIS A 300 -20.21 1.95 4.97
C HIS A 300 -19.32 1.55 3.77
N GLU A 301 -19.86 1.62 2.54
CA GLU A 301 -19.14 1.31 1.31
C GLU A 301 -18.26 2.48 0.87
N LEU A 302 -16.99 2.18 0.59
CA LEU A 302 -15.98 3.20 0.32
C LEU A 302 -15.87 3.55 -1.17
N PRO A 303 -15.17 4.65 -1.53
CA PRO A 303 -14.97 5.06 -2.93
C PRO A 303 -14.25 4.01 -3.78
N ASP A 304 -13.37 3.21 -3.18
CA ASP A 304 -12.67 2.09 -3.83
C ASP A 304 -13.57 0.86 -4.07
N GLY A 305 -14.80 0.85 -3.53
CA GLY A 305 -15.76 -0.25 -3.59
C GLY A 305 -15.61 -1.30 -2.49
N GLY A 306 -14.56 -1.20 -1.66
CA GLY A 306 -14.36 -2.03 -0.48
C GLY A 306 -15.09 -1.51 0.75
N PHE A 307 -14.86 -2.18 1.87
CA PHE A 307 -15.39 -1.82 3.19
C PHE A 307 -14.31 -2.01 4.26
N ASN A 308 -14.43 -1.31 5.39
CA ASN A 308 -13.48 -1.39 6.50
C ASN A 308 -14.15 -1.85 7.81
N LEU A 309 -13.57 -2.87 8.45
CA LEU A 309 -14.06 -3.51 9.68
C LEU A 309 -14.26 -2.52 10.85
N PHE A 310 -13.45 -1.46 10.87
CA PHE A 310 -13.42 -0.45 11.93
C PHE A 310 -13.74 0.96 11.43
N GLY A 311 -14.36 1.10 10.24
CA GLY A 311 -14.77 2.40 9.69
C GLY A 311 -13.61 3.34 9.34
N LYS A 312 -12.46 2.80 8.90
CA LYS A 312 -11.41 3.58 8.24
C LYS A 312 -11.77 3.87 6.78
N ASP A 313 -11.03 4.81 6.21
CA ASP A 313 -11.15 5.42 4.88
C ASP A 313 -10.58 4.58 3.72
N TYR A 314 -10.27 3.29 3.94
CA TYR A 314 -9.74 2.38 2.92
C TYR A 314 -10.38 0.99 3.02
N GLY A 315 -10.68 0.37 1.87
CA GLY A 315 -11.20 -0.99 1.83
C GLY A 315 -10.18 -2.02 2.29
N GLU A 316 -10.62 -3.01 3.07
CA GLU A 316 -9.78 -4.15 3.46
C GLU A 316 -10.57 -5.47 3.48
N PHE A 317 -9.84 -6.59 3.52
CA PHE A 317 -10.37 -7.92 3.26
C PHE A 317 -11.42 -8.39 4.28
N GLN A 318 -11.27 -8.08 5.58
CA GLN A 318 -12.22 -8.50 6.62
C GLN A 318 -13.54 -7.73 6.50
N GLY A 319 -13.47 -6.41 6.48
CA GLY A 319 -14.63 -5.52 6.35
C GLY A 319 -15.41 -5.81 5.08
N THR A 320 -14.72 -5.98 3.95
CA THR A 320 -15.34 -6.34 2.66
C THR A 320 -16.04 -7.70 2.73
N TYR A 321 -15.41 -8.72 3.32
CA TYR A 321 -16.06 -10.01 3.54
C TYR A 321 -17.33 -9.91 4.40
N TYR A 322 -17.25 -9.24 5.56
CA TYR A 322 -18.40 -9.14 6.47
C TYR A 322 -19.54 -8.29 5.87
N ALA A 323 -19.21 -7.23 5.12
CA ALA A 323 -20.19 -6.47 4.35
C ALA A 323 -20.90 -7.33 3.29
N VAL A 324 -20.15 -8.05 2.45
CA VAL A 324 -20.73 -8.93 1.43
C VAL A 324 -21.52 -10.09 2.05
N LYS A 325 -21.03 -10.70 3.15
CA LYS A 325 -21.78 -11.68 3.95
C LYS A 325 -23.13 -11.11 4.39
N ALA A 326 -23.16 -9.91 4.97
CA ALA A 326 -24.39 -9.25 5.42
C ALA A 326 -25.34 -8.92 4.24
N ILE A 327 -24.82 -8.38 3.13
CA ILE A 327 -25.60 -8.07 1.92
C ILE A 327 -26.28 -9.32 1.34
N VAL A 328 -25.53 -10.44 1.21
CA VAL A 328 -26.06 -11.72 0.73
C VAL A 328 -27.06 -12.33 1.73
N LEU A 329 -26.86 -12.13 3.03
CA LEU A 329 -27.80 -12.55 4.08
C LEU A 329 -29.09 -11.71 4.09
N SER A 330 -29.06 -10.43 3.70
CA SER A 330 -30.26 -9.65 3.32
C SER A 330 -30.87 -10.06 1.96
N GLY A 331 -30.33 -11.08 1.27
CA GLY A 331 -30.86 -11.53 -0.02
C GLY A 331 -30.59 -10.56 -1.18
N LYS A 332 -29.63 -9.65 -1.00
CA LYS A 332 -29.21 -8.65 -1.99
C LYS A 332 -27.90 -9.11 -2.66
N LYS A 333 -27.37 -8.32 -3.59
CA LYS A 333 -26.04 -8.49 -4.18
C LYS A 333 -25.17 -7.26 -3.87
N PRO A 334 -23.84 -7.40 -3.75
CA PRO A 334 -22.94 -6.25 -3.74
C PRO A 334 -22.81 -5.63 -5.14
N ASP A 335 -22.22 -4.44 -5.21
CA ASP A 335 -22.03 -3.74 -6.48
C ASP A 335 -20.85 -4.33 -7.27
N ASN A 336 -20.88 -4.16 -8.59
CA ASN A 336 -19.77 -4.52 -9.48
C ASN A 336 -18.44 -3.85 -9.08
N LYS A 337 -18.46 -2.68 -8.39
CA LYS A 337 -17.25 -2.04 -7.85
C LYS A 337 -16.65 -2.81 -6.67
N THR A 338 -17.46 -3.43 -5.81
CA THR A 338 -16.97 -4.30 -4.72
C THR A 338 -16.36 -5.58 -5.28
N ILE A 339 -16.99 -6.16 -6.31
CA ILE A 339 -16.45 -7.33 -7.02
C ILE A 339 -15.11 -6.98 -7.69
N SER A 340 -15.06 -5.83 -8.38
CA SER A 340 -13.82 -5.28 -8.97
C SER A 340 -12.74 -5.01 -7.93
N PHE A 341 -13.11 -4.46 -6.76
CA PHE A 341 -12.20 -4.21 -5.64
C PHE A 341 -11.54 -5.52 -5.19
N VAL A 342 -12.32 -6.57 -4.94
CA VAL A 342 -11.82 -7.88 -4.52
C VAL A 342 -10.81 -8.43 -5.55
N HIS A 343 -11.19 -8.51 -6.82
CA HIS A 343 -10.30 -9.01 -7.88
C HIS A 343 -9.06 -8.12 -8.12
N SER A 344 -9.11 -6.83 -7.80
CA SER A 344 -7.94 -5.94 -7.92
C SER A 344 -6.76 -6.42 -7.05
N TRP A 345 -7.03 -7.05 -5.90
CA TRP A 345 -6.01 -7.57 -4.98
C TRP A 345 -5.51 -8.99 -5.30
N GLU A 346 -6.01 -9.66 -6.35
CA GLU A 346 -5.48 -10.97 -6.77
C GLU A 346 -4.00 -10.88 -7.18
N SER A 347 -3.16 -11.78 -6.65
CA SER A 347 -1.75 -11.86 -7.01
C SER A 347 -1.52 -12.76 -8.25
N PRO A 348 -0.58 -12.41 -9.14
CA PRO A 348 -0.12 -13.33 -10.20
C PRO A 348 0.64 -14.56 -9.68
N LEU A 349 1.03 -14.58 -8.40
CA LEU A 349 1.59 -15.77 -7.74
C LEU A 349 0.50 -16.76 -7.28
N GLY A 350 -0.78 -16.38 -7.40
CA GLY A 350 -1.88 -17.00 -6.65
C GLY A 350 -2.12 -16.28 -5.32
N GLY A 351 -3.30 -16.46 -4.75
CA GLY A 351 -3.75 -15.76 -3.54
C GLY A 351 -4.10 -14.30 -3.80
N PHE A 352 -4.25 -13.55 -2.71
CA PHE A 352 -4.53 -12.11 -2.69
C PHE A 352 -3.51 -11.40 -1.81
N ALA A 353 -3.08 -10.20 -2.23
CA ALA A 353 -2.12 -9.37 -1.50
C ALA A 353 -2.79 -8.60 -0.34
N PHE A 354 -1.96 -8.17 0.62
CA PHE A 354 -2.42 -7.53 1.85
C PHE A 354 -2.93 -6.09 1.62
N THR A 355 -4.14 -5.80 2.10
CA THR A 355 -4.76 -4.46 2.05
C THR A 355 -4.28 -3.60 3.22
N PHE A 356 -3.84 -2.37 2.94
CA PHE A 356 -3.25 -1.45 3.94
C PHE A 356 -3.76 -0.02 3.73
N GLN A 357 -3.71 0.80 4.79
CA GLN A 357 -4.06 2.22 4.70
C GLN A 357 -3.02 2.98 3.88
N LYS A 358 -3.49 3.83 2.97
CA LYS A 358 -2.66 4.60 2.03
C LYS A 358 -2.90 6.08 2.25
N PHE A 359 -1.86 6.88 2.05
CA PHE A 359 -1.91 8.33 2.16
C PHE A 359 -1.14 8.93 0.98
N GLY A 360 -1.71 9.91 0.30
CA GLY A 360 -1.07 10.58 -0.83
C GLY A 360 0.09 11.47 -0.37
N GLY A 361 1.28 11.30 -0.94
CA GLY A 361 2.42 12.20 -0.71
C GLY A 361 2.77 12.99 -1.98
N PRO A 362 2.97 14.32 -1.97
CA PRO A 362 3.01 15.08 -3.23
C PRO A 362 4.15 14.71 -4.19
N ILE A 363 5.29 14.28 -3.64
CA ILE A 363 6.42 13.75 -4.43
C ILE A 363 6.02 12.45 -5.15
N LEU A 364 5.31 11.57 -4.45
CA LEU A 364 4.81 10.29 -4.98
C LEU A 364 3.65 10.52 -5.96
N THR A 365 2.78 11.51 -5.73
CA THR A 365 1.76 11.93 -6.72
C THR A 365 2.38 12.39 -8.03
N TYR A 366 3.44 13.21 -7.97
CA TYR A 366 4.19 13.62 -9.17
C TYR A 366 4.85 12.44 -9.89
N MET A 367 5.54 11.56 -9.15
CA MET A 367 6.16 10.35 -9.72
C MET A 367 5.10 9.41 -10.33
N GLY A 368 3.96 9.24 -9.66
CA GLY A 368 2.83 8.42 -10.12
C GLY A 368 2.22 8.93 -11.43
N VAL A 369 2.03 10.25 -11.54
CA VAL A 369 1.59 10.90 -12.78
C VAL A 369 2.63 10.76 -13.90
N TYR A 370 3.92 10.99 -13.61
CA TYR A 370 4.99 10.80 -14.60
C TYR A 370 5.06 9.37 -15.13
N VAL A 371 5.04 8.37 -14.24
CA VAL A 371 5.10 6.95 -14.62
C VAL A 371 3.83 6.54 -15.37
N ALA A 372 2.64 6.99 -14.95
CA ALA A 372 1.38 6.71 -15.64
C ALA A 372 1.40 7.22 -17.09
N GLU A 373 1.83 8.46 -17.31
CA GLU A 373 1.96 9.06 -18.64
C GLU A 373 2.90 8.24 -19.55
N LYS A 374 4.11 7.92 -19.07
CA LYS A 374 5.10 7.18 -19.86
C LYS A 374 4.70 5.74 -20.19
N ILE A 375 3.79 5.12 -19.43
CA ILE A 375 3.25 3.78 -19.71
C ILE A 375 1.86 3.78 -20.37
N GLY A 376 1.29 4.94 -20.67
CA GLY A 376 -0.02 5.07 -21.32
C GLY A 376 -1.22 4.76 -20.42
N MET A 377 -1.12 5.07 -19.13
CA MET A 377 -2.17 4.84 -18.13
C MET A 377 -2.96 6.11 -17.80
N ASP A 378 -4.28 6.02 -17.85
CA ASP A 378 -5.17 7.11 -17.48
C ASP A 378 -5.19 7.40 -15.96
N VAL A 379 -5.27 8.70 -15.65
CA VAL A 379 -5.32 9.26 -14.28
C VAL A 379 -6.50 10.21 -14.12
N ASN A 380 -7.17 10.15 -12.97
CA ASN A 380 -8.32 11.01 -12.68
C ASN A 380 -7.83 12.43 -12.32
N ARG A 381 -7.76 13.31 -13.32
CA ARG A 381 -7.27 14.68 -13.15
C ARG A 381 -8.08 15.50 -12.14
N THR A 382 -9.37 15.23 -11.97
CA THR A 382 -10.23 15.93 -11.02
C THR A 382 -9.85 15.60 -9.57
N MET A 383 -9.78 14.31 -9.22
CA MET A 383 -9.35 13.88 -7.88
C MET A 383 -7.91 14.28 -7.59
N ILE A 384 -7.02 14.26 -8.59
CA ILE A 384 -5.64 14.73 -8.38
C ILE A 384 -5.61 16.25 -8.16
N ARG A 385 -6.48 17.05 -8.80
CA ARG A 385 -6.56 18.49 -8.51
C ARG A 385 -7.04 18.72 -7.07
N GLU A 386 -8.13 18.07 -6.65
CA GLU A 386 -8.67 18.12 -5.28
C GLU A 386 -7.64 17.69 -4.23
N TYR A 387 -6.82 16.68 -4.54
CA TYR A 387 -5.65 16.30 -3.73
C TYR A 387 -4.64 17.44 -3.60
N LEU A 388 -4.26 18.05 -4.71
CA LEU A 388 -3.20 19.08 -4.78
C LEU A 388 -3.62 20.39 -4.09
N GLU A 389 -4.88 20.81 -4.25
CA GLU A 389 -5.51 21.95 -3.56
C GLU A 389 -5.32 21.83 -2.03
N ASN A 390 -5.67 20.67 -1.46
CA ASN A 390 -5.46 20.38 -0.04
C ASN A 390 -3.98 20.22 0.34
N ALA A 391 -3.20 19.50 -0.48
CA ALA A 391 -1.79 19.21 -0.20
C ALA A 391 -0.88 20.44 -0.23
N LEU A 392 -1.27 21.52 -0.92
CA LEU A 392 -0.58 22.80 -0.94
C LEU A 392 -0.39 23.37 0.48
N HIS A 393 -1.44 23.27 1.29
CA HIS A 393 -1.47 23.73 2.68
C HIS A 393 -1.12 22.61 3.68
N ASN A 394 -1.63 21.40 3.47
CA ASN A 394 -1.39 20.25 4.33
C ASN A 394 -0.34 19.30 3.73
N ARG A 395 0.95 19.63 3.90
CA ARG A 395 2.08 18.90 3.30
C ARG A 395 2.48 17.59 4.01
N TRP A 396 1.60 17.00 4.82
CA TRP A 396 1.87 15.73 5.51
C TRP A 396 2.23 14.60 4.51
N PRO A 397 3.19 13.69 4.80
CA PRO A 397 3.98 13.54 6.02
C PRO A 397 5.23 14.43 6.10
N TYR A 398 5.43 15.34 5.13
CA TYR A 398 6.62 16.17 5.02
C TYR A 398 6.59 17.38 5.96
N SER A 399 7.74 18.00 6.16
CA SER A 399 7.83 19.24 6.95
C SER A 399 7.22 20.42 6.18
N GLN A 400 6.64 21.37 6.91
CA GLN A 400 6.25 22.66 6.34
C GLN A 400 7.47 23.46 5.83
N ASP A 401 8.69 23.15 6.29
CA ASP A 401 9.95 23.74 5.78
C ASP A 401 10.66 22.87 4.72
N ASP A 402 9.98 21.87 4.16
CA ASP A 402 10.43 21.12 2.99
C ASP A 402 9.83 21.71 1.70
N PRO A 403 10.66 22.21 0.76
CA PRO A 403 10.23 22.74 -0.54
C PRO A 403 9.96 21.65 -1.60
N ALA A 404 10.44 20.41 -1.43
CA ALA A 404 10.26 19.35 -2.43
C ALA A 404 8.79 18.93 -2.66
N PRO A 405 7.92 18.85 -1.63
CA PRO A 405 6.48 18.65 -1.81
C PRO A 405 5.82 19.80 -2.57
N LEU A 406 6.06 21.05 -2.16
CA LEU A 406 5.53 22.25 -2.86
C LEU A 406 5.90 22.25 -4.34
N TYR A 407 7.12 21.83 -4.65
CA TYR A 407 7.55 21.80 -6.04
C TYR A 407 6.95 20.63 -6.83
N SER A 408 6.80 19.47 -6.19
CA SER A 408 6.12 18.33 -6.80
C SER A 408 4.63 18.64 -7.09
N ILE A 409 3.98 19.45 -6.25
CA ILE A 409 2.64 19.99 -6.52
C ILE A 409 2.64 20.81 -7.82
N TYR A 410 3.49 21.83 -7.92
CA TYR A 410 3.61 22.68 -9.10
C TYR A 410 3.89 21.87 -10.39
N LEU A 411 4.81 20.90 -10.34
CA LEU A 411 5.13 20.03 -11.46
C LEU A 411 3.95 19.12 -11.86
N THR A 412 3.10 18.72 -10.90
CA THR A 412 1.92 17.89 -11.17
C THR A 412 0.80 18.70 -11.85
N TYR A 413 0.53 19.94 -11.41
CA TYR A 413 -0.40 20.83 -12.12
C TYR A 413 0.02 21.00 -13.59
N GLY A 414 1.29 21.36 -13.82
CA GLY A 414 1.83 21.55 -15.17
C GLY A 414 1.74 20.29 -16.05
N ARG A 415 2.16 19.13 -15.53
CA ARG A 415 2.15 17.86 -16.27
C ARG A 415 0.74 17.34 -16.59
N LEU A 416 -0.25 17.62 -15.73
CA LEU A 416 -1.66 17.30 -16.00
C LEU A 416 -2.39 18.36 -16.85
N ASN A 417 -1.71 19.46 -17.21
CA ASN A 417 -2.31 20.67 -17.80
C ASN A 417 -3.51 21.18 -17.01
N LEU A 418 -3.33 21.30 -15.69
CA LEU A 418 -4.29 21.87 -14.75
C LEU A 418 -3.93 23.34 -14.45
N THR A 419 -4.94 24.21 -14.41
CA THR A 419 -4.80 25.56 -13.89
C THR A 419 -4.77 25.53 -12.36
N MET A 420 -3.83 26.26 -11.76
CA MET A 420 -3.78 26.60 -10.34
C MET A 420 -4.44 27.96 -10.15
N GLU A 421 -5.27 28.11 -9.12
CA GLU A 421 -6.01 29.36 -8.88
C GLU A 421 -5.08 30.50 -8.47
N GLN A 422 -5.54 31.75 -8.67
CA GLN A 422 -4.68 32.93 -8.54
C GLN A 422 -4.24 33.21 -7.10
N ASP A 423 -5.03 32.81 -6.10
CA ASP A 423 -4.69 32.87 -4.68
C ASP A 423 -3.79 31.70 -4.24
N GLU A 424 -4.06 30.47 -4.69
CA GLU A 424 -3.16 29.31 -4.54
C GLU A 424 -1.74 29.64 -5.05
N ARG A 425 -1.66 30.21 -6.26
CA ARG A 425 -0.40 30.55 -6.93
C ARG A 425 0.35 31.66 -6.19
N GLU A 426 -0.35 32.62 -5.60
CA GLU A 426 0.26 33.70 -4.81
C GLU A 426 0.66 33.20 -3.41
N TYR A 427 -0.09 32.27 -2.79
CA TYR A 427 0.33 31.55 -1.58
C TYR A 427 1.62 30.76 -1.82
N LEU A 428 1.66 29.93 -2.88
CA LEU A 428 2.83 29.12 -3.24
C LEU A 428 4.09 29.99 -3.46
N LYS A 429 3.91 31.14 -4.11
CA LYS A 429 4.96 32.14 -4.35
C LYS A 429 5.43 32.83 -3.07
N ASN A 430 4.53 33.24 -2.18
CA ASN A 430 4.88 33.85 -0.89
C ASN A 430 5.58 32.84 0.04
N GLU A 431 5.12 31.59 0.06
CA GLU A 431 5.75 30.51 0.81
C GLU A 431 7.15 30.19 0.24
N THR A 432 7.32 30.26 -1.08
CA THR A 432 8.63 30.15 -1.71
C THR A 432 9.59 31.28 -1.30
N VAL A 433 9.10 32.53 -1.15
CA VAL A 433 9.90 33.65 -0.59
C VAL A 433 10.31 33.34 0.86
N ARG A 434 9.37 32.92 1.71
CA ARG A 434 9.65 32.54 3.12
C ARG A 434 10.72 31.46 3.21
N LEU A 435 10.64 30.43 2.35
CA LEU A 435 11.62 29.36 2.31
C LEU A 435 12.98 29.84 1.77
N MET A 436 13.02 30.73 0.77
CA MET A 436 14.27 31.36 0.30
C MET A 436 14.97 32.15 1.41
N GLU A 437 14.24 32.91 2.22
CA GLU A 437 14.79 33.61 3.38
C GLU A 437 15.28 32.63 4.46
N LEU A 438 14.46 31.63 4.83
CA LEU A 438 14.81 30.61 5.82
C LEU A 438 16.11 29.86 5.44
N TYR A 439 16.20 29.35 4.21
CA TYR A 439 17.36 28.59 3.75
C TYR A 439 18.61 29.49 3.69
N SER A 440 18.48 30.73 3.16
CA SER A 440 19.59 31.70 3.12
C SER A 440 20.13 32.07 4.50
N ASN A 441 19.28 32.10 5.53
CA ASN A 441 19.66 32.50 6.88
C ASN A 441 20.12 31.33 7.77
N SER A 442 19.77 30.08 7.45
CA SER A 442 19.98 28.94 8.37
C SER A 442 20.54 27.65 7.78
N ARG A 443 20.63 27.51 6.44
CA ARG A 443 21.00 26.24 5.78
C ARG A 443 22.17 26.33 4.79
N VAL A 444 22.86 27.47 4.70
CA VAL A 444 23.95 27.67 3.72
C VAL A 444 25.14 26.74 3.98
N ASP A 445 25.43 26.37 5.23
CA ASP A 445 26.52 25.45 5.54
C ASP A 445 26.29 24.03 5.00
N SER A 446 25.03 23.57 5.06
CA SER A 446 24.55 22.27 4.57
C SER A 446 24.15 22.27 3.09
N ILE A 447 24.49 23.32 2.32
CA ILE A 447 24.02 23.51 0.93
C ILE A 447 24.28 22.33 -0.02
N LEU A 448 25.35 21.55 0.18
CA LEU A 448 25.66 20.36 -0.63
C LEU A 448 25.00 19.07 -0.12
N SER A 449 24.43 19.08 1.08
CA SER A 449 23.86 17.89 1.74
C SER A 449 22.33 17.92 1.86
N ASP A 450 21.70 19.07 1.67
CA ASP A 450 20.25 19.27 1.83
C ASP A 450 19.57 19.40 0.45
N PRO A 451 18.86 18.37 -0.04
CA PRO A 451 18.18 18.42 -1.34
C PRO A 451 16.98 19.39 -1.39
N GLY A 452 16.59 19.98 -0.25
CA GLY A 452 15.63 21.09 -0.22
C GLY A 452 16.16 22.34 -0.92
N TRP A 453 17.48 22.62 -0.82
CA TRP A 453 18.10 23.76 -1.52
C TRP A 453 17.87 23.72 -3.02
N ILE A 454 18.07 22.54 -3.61
CA ILE A 454 17.86 22.34 -5.03
C ILE A 454 16.36 22.52 -5.33
N ALA A 455 15.46 21.76 -4.68
CA ALA A 455 14.00 21.86 -4.86
C ALA A 455 13.47 23.32 -4.84
N LEU A 456 13.93 24.12 -3.88
CA LEU A 456 13.58 25.53 -3.69
C LEU A 456 14.00 26.44 -4.84
N ILE A 457 15.21 26.26 -5.40
CA ILE A 457 15.70 27.13 -6.48
C ILE A 457 14.86 26.96 -7.75
N ARG A 458 14.54 25.72 -8.16
CA ARG A 458 13.75 25.51 -9.38
C ARG A 458 12.28 25.89 -9.20
N LEU A 459 11.68 25.66 -8.03
CA LEU A 459 10.35 26.17 -7.68
C LEU A 459 10.26 27.69 -7.83
N GLY A 460 11.15 28.43 -7.16
CA GLY A 460 11.18 29.89 -7.26
C GLY A 460 11.40 30.36 -8.69
N ASN A 461 12.36 29.78 -9.40
CA ASN A 461 12.62 30.11 -10.80
C ASN A 461 11.38 29.93 -11.68
N ALA A 462 10.64 28.82 -11.54
CA ALA A 462 9.41 28.58 -12.31
C ALA A 462 8.30 29.60 -11.97
N LEU A 463 8.19 30.02 -10.71
CA LEU A 463 7.25 31.06 -10.27
C LEU A 463 7.68 32.49 -10.66
N GLY A 464 8.95 32.70 -11.03
CA GLY A 464 9.55 34.02 -11.26
C GLY A 464 10.16 34.68 -10.01
N VAL A 465 10.28 33.95 -8.91
CA VAL A 465 10.91 34.38 -7.64
C VAL A 465 12.36 33.90 -7.61
N THR A 466 13.32 34.82 -7.49
CA THR A 466 14.74 34.46 -7.43
C THR A 466 15.48 35.21 -6.35
N PHE A 467 16.46 34.53 -5.75
CA PHE A 467 17.51 35.14 -4.93
C PHE A 467 18.10 36.39 -5.59
N SER A 468 18.31 37.45 -4.79
CA SER A 468 18.99 38.67 -5.26
C SER A 468 20.37 38.34 -5.86
N SER A 469 20.87 39.14 -6.80
CA SER A 469 22.19 38.91 -7.41
C SER A 469 23.32 38.79 -6.38
N LYS A 470 23.22 39.51 -5.24
CA LYS A 470 24.15 39.39 -4.11
C LYS A 470 24.03 38.04 -3.42
N THR A 471 22.81 37.62 -3.06
CA THR A 471 22.56 36.32 -2.43
C THR A 471 22.99 35.18 -3.35
N LYS A 472 22.64 35.26 -4.63
CA LYS A 472 22.99 34.30 -5.68
C LYS A 472 24.52 34.12 -5.80
N SER A 473 25.28 35.21 -5.89
CA SER A 473 26.75 35.15 -5.88
C SER A 473 27.34 34.61 -4.58
N ASN A 474 26.74 34.91 -3.42
CA ASN A 474 27.16 34.34 -2.15
C ASN A 474 26.96 32.82 -2.11
N LEU A 475 25.84 32.29 -2.61
CA LEU A 475 25.57 30.85 -2.68
C LEU A 475 26.52 30.14 -3.65
N ILE A 476 26.80 30.73 -4.83
CA ILE A 476 27.82 30.23 -5.78
C ILE A 476 29.18 30.14 -5.08
N ASN A 477 29.60 31.20 -4.38
CA ASN A 477 30.87 31.21 -3.65
C ASN A 477 30.90 30.18 -2.50
N ALA A 478 29.78 29.98 -1.79
CA ALA A 478 29.65 28.97 -0.74
C ALA A 478 29.73 27.52 -1.28
N ILE A 479 29.33 27.28 -2.53
CA ILE A 479 29.51 26.00 -3.22
C ILE A 479 30.95 25.85 -3.71
N LEU A 480 31.49 26.83 -4.45
CA LEU A 480 32.83 26.77 -5.04
C LEU A 480 33.94 26.71 -3.98
N SER A 481 33.77 27.34 -2.82
CA SER A 481 34.71 27.22 -1.68
C SER A 481 34.75 25.83 -1.04
N LYS A 482 33.80 24.94 -1.36
CA LYS A 482 33.78 23.53 -0.96
C LYS A 482 34.34 22.60 -2.05
N ARG A 483 34.92 23.11 -3.15
CA ARG A 483 35.54 22.30 -4.22
C ARG A 483 36.96 21.89 -3.85
N ASN A 484 37.26 20.60 -3.99
CA ASN A 484 38.56 20.01 -3.69
C ASN A 484 39.54 20.08 -4.88
N PRO A 485 40.86 19.88 -4.67
CA PRO A 485 41.87 19.95 -5.74
C PRO A 485 41.70 18.89 -6.85
N ASP A 486 41.00 17.81 -6.56
CA ASP A 486 40.67 16.67 -7.44
C ASP A 486 39.39 16.85 -8.27
N GLY A 487 38.64 17.96 -8.07
CA GLY A 487 37.37 18.21 -8.78
C GLY A 487 36.12 17.68 -8.07
N THR A 488 36.26 17.01 -6.92
CA THR A 488 35.12 16.69 -6.04
C THR A 488 34.65 17.93 -5.26
N PHE A 489 33.50 17.84 -4.60
CA PHE A 489 33.05 18.84 -3.63
C PHE A 489 32.71 18.21 -2.28
N GLY A 490 32.79 19.02 -1.23
CA GLY A 490 32.36 18.67 0.11
C GLY A 490 33.50 18.20 1.00
N THR A 491 33.18 17.44 2.06
CA THR A 491 34.16 17.09 3.10
C THR A 491 35.15 16.04 2.63
N TYR A 492 36.40 16.44 2.41
CA TYR A 492 37.49 15.55 1.99
C TYR A 492 37.88 14.55 3.09
N LYS A 493 37.22 13.38 3.10
CA LYS A 493 37.57 12.19 3.89
C LYS A 493 37.19 10.92 3.10
N ASN A 494 38.19 10.33 2.43
CA ASN A 494 38.22 9.00 1.79
C ASN A 494 36.95 8.59 1.01
N ASP A 495 36.91 8.80 -0.31
CA ASP A 495 35.94 8.26 -1.30
C ASP A 495 34.69 7.59 -0.71
N THR A 496 33.74 8.40 -0.25
CA THR A 496 32.45 7.92 0.29
C THR A 496 31.30 8.24 -0.66
N PRO A 497 30.16 7.54 -0.56
CA PRO A 497 28.92 7.93 -1.24
C PRO A 497 28.51 9.39 -0.97
N MET A 498 28.90 9.96 0.18
CA MET A 498 28.69 11.37 0.51
C MET A 498 29.47 12.30 -0.43
N THR A 499 30.69 11.95 -0.82
CA THR A 499 31.51 12.75 -1.77
C THR A 499 30.88 12.76 -3.16
N LEU A 500 30.34 11.63 -3.63
CA LEU A 500 29.60 11.56 -4.89
C LEU A 500 28.34 12.42 -4.83
N PHE A 501 27.51 12.25 -3.81
CA PHE A 501 26.29 13.02 -3.58
C PHE A 501 26.55 14.53 -3.49
N GLN A 502 27.55 14.97 -2.72
CA GLN A 502 27.92 16.38 -2.59
C GLN A 502 28.49 16.96 -3.89
N THR A 503 29.21 16.17 -4.69
CA THR A 503 29.74 16.57 -6.00
C THR A 503 28.62 16.71 -7.05
N VAL A 504 27.68 15.75 -7.09
CA VAL A 504 26.47 15.82 -7.93
C VAL A 504 25.63 17.05 -7.55
N ASN A 505 25.33 17.22 -6.27
CA ASN A 505 24.55 18.38 -5.78
C ASN A 505 25.26 19.70 -6.10
N ALA A 506 26.59 19.80 -5.96
CA ALA A 506 27.33 21.01 -6.29
C ALA A 506 27.20 21.40 -7.78
N VAL A 507 27.40 20.44 -8.70
CA VAL A 507 27.26 20.68 -10.15
C VAL A 507 25.84 21.15 -10.49
N ILE A 508 24.83 20.47 -9.94
CA ILE A 508 23.43 20.83 -10.17
C ILE A 508 23.14 22.23 -9.60
N LEU A 509 23.49 22.51 -8.34
CA LEU A 509 23.26 23.81 -7.68
C LEU A 509 23.95 24.97 -8.40
N LEU A 510 25.11 24.77 -9.01
CA LEU A 510 25.78 25.79 -9.82
C LEU A 510 24.99 26.11 -11.09
N HIS A 511 24.52 25.10 -11.82
CA HIS A 511 23.62 25.29 -12.96
C HIS A 511 22.31 26.00 -12.55
N GLU A 512 21.76 25.69 -11.38
CA GLU A 512 20.58 26.36 -10.80
C GLU A 512 20.80 27.82 -10.39
N LEU A 513 22.02 28.12 -9.96
CA LEU A 513 22.47 29.48 -9.76
C LEU A 513 22.99 30.08 -11.07
N GLY A 514 22.62 29.53 -12.24
CA GLY A 514 22.94 30.06 -13.57
C GLY A 514 24.44 30.23 -13.81
N TYR A 515 25.26 29.40 -13.18
CA TYR A 515 26.71 29.39 -13.28
C TYR A 515 27.13 28.24 -14.18
N ASP A 516 27.81 28.55 -15.29
CA ASP A 516 28.28 27.56 -16.27
C ASP A 516 29.48 26.76 -15.73
N TYR A 517 29.22 25.77 -14.88
CA TYR A 517 30.27 24.95 -14.27
C TYR A 517 30.80 23.91 -15.26
N LYS A 518 32.01 24.13 -15.77
CA LYS A 518 32.76 23.18 -16.58
C LYS A 518 34.14 22.93 -15.97
N ASP A 519 34.38 21.71 -15.52
CA ASP A 519 35.66 21.25 -14.98
C ASP A 519 35.94 19.81 -15.38
N ASN A 520 37.05 19.61 -16.12
CA ASN A 520 37.45 18.30 -16.60
C ASN A 520 37.77 17.33 -15.45
N LYS A 521 38.17 17.84 -14.26
CA LYS A 521 38.44 16.97 -13.11
C LYS A 521 37.16 16.39 -12.52
N THR A 522 36.11 17.18 -12.33
CA THR A 522 34.78 16.66 -11.91
C THR A 522 34.24 15.62 -12.90
N VAL A 523 34.42 15.84 -14.22
CA VAL A 523 34.02 14.86 -15.25
C VAL A 523 34.84 13.56 -15.16
N GLN A 524 36.16 13.67 -15.03
CA GLN A 524 37.05 12.51 -14.83
C GLN A 524 36.72 11.73 -13.55
N TYR A 525 36.39 12.43 -12.45
CA TYR A 525 35.92 11.82 -11.22
C TYR A 525 34.64 11.00 -11.45
N PHE A 526 33.61 11.59 -12.09
CA PHE A 526 32.39 10.85 -12.43
C PHE A 526 32.69 9.63 -13.31
N PHE A 527 33.47 9.75 -14.38
CA PHE A 527 33.79 8.61 -15.25
C PHE A 527 34.61 7.53 -14.52
N SER A 528 35.52 7.91 -13.62
CA SER A 528 36.33 6.95 -12.83
C SER A 528 35.51 6.10 -11.85
N LEU A 529 34.33 6.56 -11.42
CA LEU A 529 33.41 5.84 -10.55
C LEU A 529 32.40 4.96 -11.30
N MET A 530 32.31 5.06 -12.63
CA MET A 530 31.32 4.31 -13.41
C MET A 530 31.69 2.83 -13.50
N HIS A 531 30.84 1.96 -12.94
CA HIS A 531 31.00 0.51 -13.02
C HIS A 531 29.65 -0.19 -13.15
N ASP A 532 29.63 -1.39 -13.72
CA ASP A 532 28.43 -2.21 -13.96
C ASP A 532 27.29 -1.55 -14.78
N GLY A 533 27.50 -0.35 -15.32
CA GLY A 533 26.51 0.47 -16.02
C GLY A 533 25.84 1.54 -15.14
N GLY A 534 26.36 1.80 -13.94
CA GLY A 534 25.84 2.82 -13.03
C GLY A 534 26.91 3.47 -12.15
N TRP A 535 26.43 4.18 -11.12
CA TRP A 535 27.23 4.88 -10.11
C TRP A 535 26.76 4.55 -8.69
N GLY A 536 27.57 4.91 -7.69
CA GLY A 536 27.28 4.62 -6.29
C GLY A 536 27.57 3.16 -5.95
N GLY A 537 26.55 2.45 -5.47
CA GLY A 537 26.56 0.99 -5.37
C GLY A 537 25.79 0.37 -6.54
N PRO A 538 26.19 0.70 -7.79
CA PRO A 538 25.40 0.66 -9.00
C PRO A 538 23.88 0.68 -8.78
N ASP A 539 23.40 1.86 -8.39
CA ASP A 539 22.00 2.11 -8.02
C ASP A 539 21.35 3.21 -8.88
N LEU A 540 20.02 3.19 -8.98
CA LEU A 540 19.27 4.13 -9.81
C LEU A 540 19.37 5.59 -9.36
N TYR A 541 19.50 5.86 -8.06
CA TYR A 541 19.51 7.23 -7.55
C TYR A 541 20.83 7.94 -7.89
N ASN A 542 21.96 7.33 -7.57
CA ASN A 542 23.28 7.86 -7.88
C ASN A 542 23.54 7.91 -9.40
N THR A 543 23.02 6.93 -10.15
CA THR A 543 23.08 6.92 -11.62
C THR A 543 22.27 8.08 -12.22
N TYR A 544 21.04 8.31 -11.75
CA TYR A 544 20.22 9.43 -12.18
C TYR A 544 20.88 10.78 -11.88
N GLY A 545 21.36 10.98 -10.66
CA GLY A 545 22.03 12.20 -10.24
C GLY A 545 23.32 12.49 -11.03
N THR A 546 24.14 11.46 -11.28
CA THR A 546 25.42 11.64 -12.00
C THR A 546 25.20 11.92 -13.48
N ILE A 547 24.26 11.25 -14.14
CA ILE A 547 23.88 11.56 -15.53
C ILE A 547 23.31 12.98 -15.61
N GLN A 548 22.47 13.39 -14.65
CA GLN A 548 21.95 14.75 -14.59
C GLN A 548 23.07 15.81 -14.43
N ALA A 549 24.06 15.55 -13.57
CA ALA A 549 25.20 16.43 -13.40
C ALA A 549 26.06 16.54 -14.68
N LEU A 550 26.38 15.41 -15.32
CA LEU A 550 27.11 15.38 -16.60
C LEU A 550 26.37 16.18 -17.70
N VAL A 551 25.05 16.02 -17.79
CA VAL A 551 24.20 16.73 -18.75
C VAL A 551 24.28 18.25 -18.54
N TYR A 552 24.23 18.75 -17.30
CA TYR A 552 24.36 20.19 -17.02
C TYR A 552 25.75 20.76 -17.24
N MET A 553 26.80 19.92 -17.21
CA MET A 553 28.15 20.30 -17.65
C MET A 553 28.32 20.24 -19.19
N ASN A 554 27.28 19.82 -19.92
CA ASN A 554 27.28 19.54 -21.36
C ASN A 554 28.19 18.35 -21.77
N TYR A 555 28.14 17.26 -21.01
CA TYR A 555 28.82 16.00 -21.31
C TYR A 555 27.83 14.83 -21.38
N CYS A 556 28.10 13.88 -22.27
CA CYS A 556 27.44 12.58 -22.30
C CYS A 556 28.28 11.53 -21.53
N PRO A 557 27.66 10.53 -20.89
CA PRO A 557 28.36 9.35 -20.38
C PRO A 557 29.09 8.57 -21.48
N GLU A 558 30.28 8.03 -21.19
CA GLU A 558 31.09 7.30 -22.18
C GLU A 558 30.47 5.97 -22.64
N LYS A 559 29.67 5.31 -21.79
CA LYS A 559 29.14 3.95 -22.03
C LYS A 559 27.61 3.89 -21.92
N VAL A 560 26.92 4.59 -22.80
CA VAL A 560 25.45 4.70 -22.77
C VAL A 560 24.75 3.33 -22.86
N ASP A 561 25.26 2.40 -23.67
CA ASP A 561 24.70 1.05 -23.82
C ASP A 561 24.83 0.21 -22.54
N ASP A 562 25.91 0.39 -21.75
CA ASP A 562 26.05 -0.25 -20.44
C ASP A 562 24.98 0.26 -19.47
N ILE A 563 24.62 1.55 -19.53
CA ILE A 563 23.57 2.16 -18.68
C ILE A 563 22.18 1.65 -19.08
N ILE A 564 21.88 1.57 -20.38
CA ILE A 564 20.63 1.00 -20.88
C ILE A 564 20.52 -0.49 -20.48
N THR A 565 21.63 -1.23 -20.56
CA THR A 565 21.72 -2.64 -20.11
C THR A 565 21.54 -2.76 -18.60
N PHE A 566 22.11 -1.85 -17.81
CA PHE A 566 21.92 -1.74 -16.38
C PHE A 566 20.44 -1.50 -16.03
N VAL A 567 19.81 -0.45 -16.56
CA VAL A 567 18.38 -0.17 -16.34
C VAL A 567 17.50 -1.35 -16.75
N SER A 568 17.77 -1.98 -17.91
CA SER A 568 17.05 -3.17 -18.36
C SER A 568 17.18 -4.36 -17.38
N SER A 569 18.36 -4.56 -16.80
CA SER A 569 18.61 -5.61 -15.80
C SER A 569 17.91 -5.39 -14.45
N LEU A 570 17.40 -4.18 -14.19
CA LEU A 570 16.66 -3.84 -12.97
C LEU A 570 15.15 -4.02 -13.09
N LYS A 571 14.59 -4.32 -14.27
CA LYS A 571 13.15 -4.57 -14.45
C LYS A 571 12.67 -5.69 -13.52
N TYR A 572 11.79 -5.36 -12.58
CA TYR A 572 11.12 -6.36 -11.77
C TYR A 572 10.07 -7.07 -12.61
N ARG A 573 10.02 -8.41 -12.55
CA ARG A 573 9.16 -9.25 -13.42
C ARG A 573 7.65 -8.98 -13.29
N TYR A 574 7.24 -8.32 -12.21
CA TYR A 574 5.84 -7.93 -11.95
C TYR A 574 5.68 -6.41 -11.98
N GLY A 575 6.27 -5.76 -12.98
CA GLY A 575 6.23 -4.32 -13.19
C GLY A 575 7.14 -3.53 -12.24
N GLY A 576 7.50 -2.31 -12.64
CA GLY A 576 8.47 -1.46 -11.94
C GLY A 576 9.93 -1.91 -12.04
N PHE A 577 10.83 -1.12 -11.48
CA PHE A 577 12.29 -1.35 -11.45
C PHE A 577 12.80 -1.49 -10.02
N ARG A 578 13.83 -2.31 -9.79
CA ARG A 578 14.57 -2.43 -8.52
C ARG A 578 15.60 -1.33 -8.35
N PHE A 579 16.06 -1.10 -7.11
CA PHE A 579 17.00 -0.03 -6.83
C PHE A 579 18.43 -0.31 -7.37
N TYR A 580 18.89 -1.56 -7.28
CA TYR A 580 20.22 -2.02 -7.73
C TYR A 580 20.22 -3.52 -8.12
N ARG A 581 21.32 -4.02 -8.71
CA ARG A 581 21.42 -5.43 -9.13
C ARG A 581 21.52 -6.37 -7.93
N GLY A 582 20.71 -7.44 -7.94
CA GLY A 582 20.65 -8.40 -6.83
C GLY A 582 19.70 -8.01 -5.70
N ASP A 583 19.13 -6.81 -5.74
CA ASP A 583 18.09 -6.35 -4.82
C ASP A 583 16.89 -7.32 -4.80
N THR A 584 16.47 -7.69 -3.58
CA THR A 584 15.33 -8.57 -3.34
C THR A 584 14.02 -7.81 -3.15
N SER A 585 14.05 -6.48 -3.15
CA SER A 585 12.87 -5.62 -3.08
C SER A 585 11.90 -5.85 -4.25
N TYR A 586 10.66 -5.42 -4.03
CA TYR A 586 9.69 -5.14 -5.08
C TYR A 586 10.08 -3.83 -5.77
N GLY A 587 9.95 -3.75 -7.10
CA GLY A 587 10.32 -2.51 -7.79
C GLY A 587 9.33 -1.39 -7.49
N GLY A 588 9.77 -0.32 -6.82
CA GLY A 588 8.92 0.78 -6.35
C GLY A 588 8.67 1.86 -7.40
N LEU A 589 7.87 2.85 -7.02
CA LEU A 589 7.51 4.02 -7.81
C LEU A 589 8.70 4.96 -8.01
N GLN A 590 9.45 5.21 -6.93
CA GLN A 590 10.63 6.07 -6.96
C GLN A 590 11.73 5.49 -7.88
N GLU A 591 11.98 4.18 -7.81
CA GLU A 591 12.88 3.45 -8.71
C GLU A 591 12.36 3.50 -10.15
N THR A 592 11.08 3.25 -10.37
CA THR A 592 10.47 3.25 -11.71
C THR A 592 10.53 4.64 -12.34
N TYR A 593 10.34 5.69 -11.55
CA TYR A 593 10.56 7.07 -11.95
C TYR A 593 12.03 7.29 -12.35
N TYR A 594 13.02 6.98 -11.49
CA TYR A 594 14.43 7.21 -11.82
C TYR A 594 14.89 6.41 -13.04
N ALA A 595 14.48 5.14 -13.19
CA ALA A 595 14.80 4.31 -14.35
C ALA A 595 14.32 4.95 -15.67
N LEU A 596 13.09 5.46 -15.69
CA LEU A 596 12.55 6.19 -16.85
C LEU A 596 13.22 7.56 -17.04
N ARG A 597 13.51 8.32 -15.97
CA ARG A 597 14.25 9.59 -16.06
C ARG A 597 15.68 9.41 -16.58
N ILE A 598 16.35 8.29 -16.28
CA ILE A 598 17.68 7.96 -16.82
C ILE A 598 17.60 7.79 -18.33
N LEU A 599 16.65 6.99 -18.83
CA LEU A 599 16.47 6.78 -20.26
C LEU A 599 16.09 8.08 -21.00
N GLU A 600 15.27 8.94 -20.36
CA GLU A 600 14.90 10.27 -20.87
C GLU A 600 16.12 11.21 -20.95
N LEU A 601 16.94 11.30 -19.89
CA LEU A 601 18.14 12.15 -19.85
C LEU A 601 19.22 11.74 -20.87
N LEU A 602 19.29 10.46 -21.25
CA LEU A 602 20.20 9.96 -22.29
C LEU A 602 19.70 10.24 -23.71
N GLY A 603 18.46 10.73 -23.87
CA GLY A 603 17.77 10.83 -25.15
C GLY A 603 17.35 9.47 -25.74
N ALA A 604 17.31 8.42 -24.91
CA ALA A 604 16.97 7.06 -25.32
C ALA A 604 15.45 6.83 -25.41
N ILE A 605 14.62 7.64 -24.73
CA ILE A 605 13.17 7.68 -24.87
C ILE A 605 12.67 9.14 -24.95
N GLN A 606 11.45 9.31 -25.45
CA GLN A 606 10.69 10.58 -25.43
C GLN A 606 9.71 10.61 -24.23
#